data_AF-A0A662YBK6-F1
#
_entry.id   AF-A0A662YBK6-F1
#
_cell.length_a   1.000
_cell.length_b   1.000
_cell.length_c   1.000
_cell.angle_alpha   90.00
_cell.angle_beta   90.00
_cell.angle_gamma   90.00
#
_symmetry.space_group_name_H-M   'P 1'
#
loop_
_entity.id
_entity.type
_entity.pdbx_description
1 polymer ?
#
loop_
_entity_poly.entity_id
_entity_poly.type
_entity_poly.pdbx_seq_one_letter_code
_entity_poly.pdbx_strand_id
1 'polypeptide(L)'
;MLPSLRQTARLALRLPMSRSVASVAGDGRLRVGIVGAGRIGQVHAQSLQRTSAVIHSIQLPARVRFLSNRAEKIARLYGIPNWTNDASEVLGNPEIDAVLICSPTDRHAEQIIEAAKHKKHIFCEKPVDLNLQAVNKALQAVRASLFTTF
;
A
#
# COMPACT_ATOMS: atom_id res chain seq x y z
N MET A 1 28.70 53.49 8.79
CA MET A 1 29.28 52.20 9.24
C MET A 1 28.14 51.22 9.47
N LEU A 2 27.93 50.31 8.52
CA LEU A 2 26.95 49.21 8.60
C LEU A 2 27.66 47.94 9.05
N PRO A 3 27.14 47.17 10.02
CA PRO A 3 27.57 45.79 10.24
C PRO A 3 26.74 44.80 9.41
N SER A 4 27.43 43.75 8.98
CA SER A 4 27.10 42.74 7.98
C SER A 4 26.21 41.58 8.45
N LEU A 5 25.44 41.03 7.49
CA LEU A 5 25.01 39.63 7.30
C LEU A 5 25.47 38.59 8.35
N ARG A 6 24.52 38.08 9.14
CA ARG A 6 24.45 36.64 9.48
C ARG A 6 23.00 36.17 9.45
N GLN A 7 22.76 35.24 8.53
CA GLN A 7 21.54 34.47 8.34
C GLN A 7 21.24 33.56 9.54
N THR A 8 20.00 33.07 9.54
CA THR A 8 19.51 31.80 10.11
C THR A 8 19.22 31.72 11.61
N ALA A 9 17.96 31.98 11.96
CA ALA A 9 17.28 31.25 13.03
C ALA A 9 15.98 30.63 12.44
N ARG A 10 16.09 29.39 11.96
CA ARG A 10 14.94 28.51 11.69
C ARG A 10 14.20 28.31 13.01
N LEU A 11 13.03 28.91 13.16
CA LEU A 11 12.07 28.51 14.20
C LEU A 11 11.45 27.17 13.78
N ALA A 12 12.21 26.09 13.94
CA ALA A 12 11.69 24.74 13.84
C ALA A 12 10.86 24.48 15.10
N LEU A 13 9.56 24.77 15.02
CA LEU A 13 8.55 24.24 15.94
C LEU A 13 8.64 22.71 15.88
N ARG A 14 9.40 22.12 16.81
CA ARG A 14 9.38 20.70 17.11
C ARG A 14 8.02 20.40 17.76
N LEU A 15 7.02 20.12 16.93
CA LEU A 15 5.82 19.44 17.40
C LEU A 15 6.23 18.02 17.84
N PRO A 16 5.86 17.56 19.04
CA PRO A 16 6.13 16.19 19.45
C PRO A 16 5.34 15.24 18.53
N MET A 17 6.05 14.51 17.69
CA MET A 17 5.52 13.34 16.99
C MET A 17 5.34 12.22 18.02
N SER A 18 4.28 12.30 18.81
CA SER A 18 3.76 11.16 19.56
C SER A 18 2.31 10.94 19.15
N ARG A 19 2.09 10.13 18.11
CA ARG A 19 0.79 9.49 17.90
C ARG A 19 0.97 8.01 18.14
N SER A 20 0.35 7.56 19.23
CA SER A 20 0.14 6.16 19.58
C SER A 20 -0.30 5.40 18.33
N VAL A 21 0.48 4.37 17.96
CA VAL A 21 0.02 3.36 17.01
C VAL A 21 -1.15 2.68 17.69
N ALA A 22 -2.37 2.90 17.18
CA ALA A 22 -3.55 2.20 17.67
C ALA A 22 -3.23 0.70 17.67
N SER A 23 -3.35 0.04 18.82
CA SER A 23 -3.00 -1.36 18.96
C SER A 23 -3.85 -2.18 18.00
N VAL A 24 -3.21 -2.80 17.02
CA VAL A 24 -3.87 -3.76 16.14
C VAL A 24 -4.21 -4.98 17.00
N ALA A 25 -5.48 -5.29 17.18
CA ALA A 25 -5.90 -6.52 17.82
C ALA A 25 -5.39 -7.70 16.96
N GLY A 26 -4.40 -8.43 17.46
CA GLY A 26 -3.66 -9.47 16.75
C GLY A 26 -2.28 -9.68 17.37
N ASP A 27 -1.48 -10.60 16.82
CA ASP A 27 -0.10 -10.95 17.26
C ASP A 27 0.93 -9.81 17.09
N GLY A 28 0.47 -8.56 16.90
CA GLY A 28 1.28 -7.37 16.68
C GLY A 28 1.91 -7.27 15.29
N ARG A 29 1.67 -8.24 14.39
CA ARG A 29 2.25 -8.24 13.05
C ARG A 29 1.36 -7.48 12.07
N LEU A 30 1.98 -6.74 11.15
CA LEU A 30 1.27 -6.04 10.09
C LEU A 30 0.77 -7.03 9.04
N ARG A 31 -0.56 -7.11 8.83
CA ARG A 31 -1.17 -7.98 7.82
C ARG A 31 -1.28 -7.23 6.50
N VAL A 32 -0.66 -7.78 5.46
CA VAL A 32 -0.48 -7.13 4.16
C VAL A 32 -1.28 -7.84 3.08
N GLY A 33 -2.01 -7.06 2.28
CA GLY A 33 -2.61 -7.49 1.02
C GLY A 33 -1.74 -7.06 -0.16
N ILE A 34 -1.49 -7.94 -1.13
CA ILE A 34 -0.79 -7.58 -2.37
C ILE A 34 -1.79 -7.55 -3.53
N VAL A 35 -1.95 -6.39 -4.16
CA VAL A 35 -2.79 -6.20 -5.35
C VAL A 35 -1.91 -6.19 -6.59
N GLY A 36 -2.03 -7.20 -7.45
CA GLY A 36 -1.17 -7.36 -8.63
C GLY A 36 0.08 -8.19 -8.38
N ALA A 37 -0.08 -9.50 -8.20
CA ALA A 37 1.02 -10.48 -8.06
C ALA A 37 1.76 -10.80 -9.38
N GLY A 38 1.90 -9.81 -10.26
CA GLY A 38 2.75 -9.92 -11.44
C GLY A 38 4.23 -10.06 -11.03
N ARG A 39 5.14 -9.80 -11.96
CA ARG A 39 6.58 -9.84 -11.67
C ARG A 39 6.95 -8.97 -10.45
N ILE A 40 6.45 -7.74 -10.39
CA ILE A 40 6.79 -6.80 -9.32
C ILE A 40 6.12 -7.18 -7.99
N GLY A 41 4.84 -7.57 -8.00
CA GLY A 41 4.17 -8.06 -6.79
C GLY A 41 4.88 -9.27 -6.16
N GLN A 42 5.48 -10.14 -6.97
CA GLN A 42 6.28 -11.27 -6.45
C GLN A 42 7.62 -10.84 -5.85
N VAL A 43 8.29 -9.82 -6.41
CA VAL A 43 9.51 -9.25 -5.81
C VAL A 43 9.20 -8.66 -4.43
N HIS A 44 8.06 -7.97 -4.31
CA HIS A 44 7.60 -7.44 -3.02
C HIS A 44 7.18 -8.54 -2.05
N ALA A 45 6.47 -9.57 -2.53
CA ALA A 45 6.14 -10.74 -1.70
C ALA A 45 7.40 -11.38 -1.12
N GLN A 46 8.43 -11.60 -1.94
CA GLN A 46 9.72 -12.13 -1.49
C GLN A 46 10.42 -11.20 -0.49
N SER A 47 10.32 -9.88 -0.68
CA SER A 47 10.92 -8.90 0.23
C SER A 47 10.21 -8.91 1.59
N LEU A 48 8.88 -9.01 1.60
CA LEU A 48 8.08 -9.07 2.82
C LEU A 48 8.37 -10.31 3.67
N GLN A 49 8.77 -11.44 3.06
CA GLN A 49 9.20 -12.64 3.79
C GLN A 49 10.43 -12.40 4.69
N ARG A 50 11.18 -11.31 4.48
CA ARG A 50 12.34 -10.91 5.30
C ARG A 50 11.98 -9.90 6.40
N THR A 51 10.69 -9.64 6.59
CA THR A 51 10.18 -8.67 7.57
C THR A 51 9.29 -9.36 8.59
N SER A 52 8.84 -8.62 9.62
CA SER A 52 7.84 -9.12 10.56
C SER A 52 6.42 -9.09 10.02
N ALA A 53 6.16 -8.45 8.87
CA ALA A 53 4.83 -8.43 8.26
C ALA A 53 4.40 -9.83 7.80
N VAL A 54 3.09 -10.05 7.71
CA VAL A 54 2.49 -11.29 7.21
C VAL A 54 1.68 -10.97 5.97
N ILE A 55 1.92 -11.68 4.87
CA ILE A 55 1.10 -11.55 3.67
C ILE A 55 -0.19 -12.35 3.91
N HIS A 56 -1.31 -11.65 4.05
CA HIS A 56 -2.60 -12.26 4.36
C HIS A 56 -3.39 -12.62 3.10
N SER A 57 -3.30 -11.82 2.04
CA SER A 57 -3.99 -12.09 0.77
C SER A 57 -3.19 -11.59 -0.42
N ILE A 58 -3.33 -12.28 -1.54
CA ILE A 58 -2.70 -11.90 -2.80
C ILE A 58 -3.68 -11.96 -3.97
N GLN A 59 -3.68 -10.91 -4.77
CA GLN A 59 -4.53 -10.79 -5.93
C GLN A 59 -3.73 -10.78 -7.22
N LEU A 60 -4.20 -11.55 -8.19
CA LEU A 60 -3.77 -11.42 -9.58
C LEU A 60 -4.91 -11.84 -10.50
N PRO A 61 -5.26 -11.03 -11.53
CA PRO A 61 -6.33 -11.42 -12.44
C PRO A 61 -6.01 -12.73 -13.16
N ALA A 62 -7.00 -13.61 -13.26
CA ALA A 62 -6.92 -14.77 -14.13
C ALA A 62 -6.76 -14.30 -15.60
N ARG A 63 -5.60 -14.58 -16.19
CA ARG A 63 -5.41 -14.37 -17.64
C ARG A 63 -5.90 -15.61 -18.36
N VAL A 64 -7.04 -15.46 -19.05
CA VAL A 64 -7.72 -16.49 -19.85
C VAL A 64 -8.31 -17.64 -19.01
N ARG A 65 -9.58 -17.95 -19.30
CA ARG A 65 -10.48 -18.84 -18.55
C ARG A 65 -10.00 -20.30 -18.37
N PHE A 66 -8.93 -20.70 -19.06
CA PHE A 66 -8.43 -22.08 -19.10
C PHE A 66 -7.01 -22.25 -18.53
N LEU A 67 -6.33 -21.16 -18.17
CA LEU A 67 -5.01 -21.22 -17.55
C LEU A 67 -5.18 -20.97 -16.05
N SER A 68 -5.16 -22.07 -15.29
CA SER A 68 -4.93 -22.20 -13.84
C SER A 68 -4.76 -20.88 -13.06
N ASN A 69 -5.57 -20.68 -12.02
CA ASN A 69 -5.56 -19.50 -11.15
C ASN A 69 -4.13 -19.13 -10.71
N ARG A 70 -3.55 -18.11 -11.34
CA ARG A 70 -2.14 -17.73 -11.13
C ARG A 70 -1.94 -17.14 -9.73
N ALA A 71 -2.97 -16.51 -9.16
CA ALA A 71 -2.96 -16.04 -7.78
C ALA A 71 -2.80 -17.24 -6.82
N GLU A 72 -3.50 -18.35 -7.06
CA GLU A 72 -3.37 -19.57 -6.25
C GLU A 72 -1.94 -20.14 -6.31
N LYS A 73 -1.36 -20.25 -7.51
CA LYS A 73 0.01 -20.77 -7.66
C LYS A 73 1.03 -19.95 -6.88
N ILE A 74 0.91 -18.63 -6.95
CA ILE A 74 1.79 -17.71 -6.22
C ILE A 74 1.52 -17.80 -4.72
N ALA A 75 0.25 -17.86 -4.30
CA ALA A 75 -0.11 -17.99 -2.90
C ALA A 75 0.50 -19.25 -2.29
N ARG A 76 0.38 -20.40 -2.96
CA ARG A 76 1.03 -21.65 -2.55
C ARG A 76 2.54 -21.53 -2.46
N LEU A 77 3.19 -20.88 -3.44
CA LEU A 77 4.65 -20.69 -3.46
C LEU A 77 5.16 -19.90 -2.25
N TYR A 78 4.39 -18.90 -1.79
CA TYR A 78 4.79 -18.02 -0.69
C TYR A 78 4.08 -18.33 0.64
N GLY A 79 3.31 -19.42 0.72
CA GLY A 79 2.55 -19.79 1.92
C GLY A 79 1.47 -18.76 2.32
N ILE A 80 0.89 -18.05 1.34
CA ILE A 80 -0.13 -17.02 1.56
C ILE A 80 -1.50 -17.72 1.70
N PRO A 81 -2.26 -17.48 2.77
CA PRO A 81 -3.47 -18.24 3.07
C PRO A 81 -4.63 -17.93 2.14
N ASN A 82 -4.72 -16.69 1.64
CA ASN A 82 -5.82 -16.24 0.79
C ASN A 82 -5.33 -15.76 -0.58
N TRP A 83 -6.12 -16.04 -1.62
CA TRP A 83 -5.88 -15.53 -2.96
C TRP A 83 -7.18 -15.21 -3.66
N THR A 84 -7.14 -14.24 -4.56
CA THR A 84 -8.32 -13.83 -5.33
C THR A 84 -7.94 -13.30 -6.71
N ASN A 85 -8.94 -13.23 -7.58
CA ASN A 85 -8.83 -12.55 -8.87
C ASN A 85 -9.37 -11.11 -8.80
N ASP A 86 -10.11 -10.72 -7.76
CA ASP A 86 -10.70 -9.40 -7.58
C ASP A 86 -9.87 -8.55 -6.60
N ALA A 87 -9.42 -7.39 -7.07
CA ALA A 87 -8.66 -6.45 -6.23
C ALA A 87 -9.50 -5.93 -5.06
N SER A 88 -10.81 -5.75 -5.26
CA SER A 88 -11.73 -5.17 -4.27
C SER A 88 -11.82 -6.05 -3.02
N GLU A 89 -11.74 -7.37 -3.19
CA GLU A 89 -11.71 -8.33 -2.08
C GLU A 89 -10.46 -8.18 -1.20
N VAL A 90 -9.33 -7.72 -1.74
CA VAL A 90 -8.13 -7.41 -0.95
C VAL A 90 -8.22 -6.02 -0.32
N LEU A 91 -8.62 -5.02 -1.11
CA LEU A 91 -8.67 -3.62 -0.68
C LEU A 91 -9.69 -3.39 0.46
N GLY A 92 -10.81 -4.09 0.42
CA GLY A 92 -11.90 -4.01 1.41
C GLY A 92 -11.80 -5.02 2.56
N ASN A 93 -10.83 -5.93 2.57
CA ASN A 93 -10.77 -6.96 3.61
C ASN A 93 -10.45 -6.35 4.98
N PRO A 94 -11.34 -6.48 6.00
CA PRO A 94 -11.09 -5.93 7.34
C PRO A 94 -9.91 -6.58 8.08
N GLU A 95 -9.45 -7.76 7.66
CA GLU A 95 -8.28 -8.46 8.23
C GLU A 95 -6.94 -7.98 7.66
N ILE A 96 -6.95 -7.04 6.72
CA ILE A 96 -5.74 -6.47 6.11
C ILE A 96 -5.49 -5.08 6.69
N ASP A 97 -4.27 -4.81 7.14
CA ASP A 97 -3.89 -3.51 7.73
C ASP A 97 -3.26 -2.58 6.67
N ALA A 98 -2.50 -3.17 5.74
CA ALA A 98 -1.78 -2.45 4.68
C ALA A 98 -1.95 -3.13 3.31
N VAL A 99 -1.90 -2.34 2.25
CA VAL A 99 -1.92 -2.85 0.87
C VAL A 99 -0.67 -2.42 0.10
N LEU A 100 -0.09 -3.36 -0.63
CA LEU A 100 0.92 -3.13 -1.66
C LEU A 100 0.25 -3.20 -3.03
N ILE A 101 0.14 -2.05 -3.68
CA ILE A 101 -0.43 -1.90 -5.01
C ILE A 101 0.69 -2.04 -6.04
N CYS A 102 0.67 -3.15 -6.77
CA CYS A 102 1.65 -3.55 -7.79
C CYS A 102 0.97 -3.94 -9.11
N SER A 103 -0.26 -3.47 -9.33
CA SER A 103 -1.04 -3.74 -10.53
C SER A 103 -0.49 -2.95 -11.73
N PRO A 104 -1.13 -3.04 -12.92
CA PRO A 104 -0.85 -2.08 -13.99
C PRO A 104 -1.08 -0.63 -13.54
N THR A 105 -0.23 0.28 -14.05
CA THR A 105 -0.20 1.70 -13.69
C THR A 105 -1.55 2.41 -13.84
N ASP A 106 -2.35 2.05 -14.84
CA ASP A 106 -3.66 2.64 -15.11
C ASP A 106 -4.73 2.32 -14.04
N ARG A 107 -4.40 1.50 -13.03
CA ARG A 107 -5.30 1.12 -11.93
C ARG A 107 -4.89 1.67 -10.58
N HIS A 108 -3.66 2.13 -10.46
CA HIS A 108 -3.07 2.56 -9.19
C HIS A 108 -3.91 3.65 -8.50
N ALA A 109 -4.24 4.74 -9.19
CA ALA A 109 -4.99 5.84 -8.60
C ALA A 109 -6.37 5.42 -8.05
N GLU A 110 -7.12 4.61 -8.82
CA GLU A 110 -8.42 4.09 -8.38
C GLU A 110 -8.29 3.18 -7.15
N GLN A 111 -7.27 2.31 -7.14
CA GLN A 111 -7.02 1.38 -6.03
C GLN A 111 -6.53 2.10 -4.77
N ILE A 112 -5.73 3.16 -4.90
CA ILE A 112 -5.35 4.02 -3.77
C ILE A 112 -6.58 4.67 -3.16
N ILE A 113 -7.48 5.22 -3.99
CA ILE A 113 -8.72 5.85 -3.52
C ILE A 113 -9.56 4.83 -2.76
N GLU A 114 -9.71 3.62 -3.30
CA GLU A 114 -10.48 2.56 -2.65
C GLU A 114 -9.85 2.11 -1.33
N ALA A 115 -8.55 1.84 -1.30
CA ALA A 115 -7.82 1.49 -0.08
C ALA A 115 -7.96 2.57 1.01
N ALA A 116 -7.94 3.85 0.61
CA ALA A 116 -8.09 4.97 1.53
C ALA A 116 -9.48 5.01 2.18
N LYS A 117 -10.55 4.66 1.44
CA LYS A 117 -11.91 4.53 2.01
C LYS A 117 -11.98 3.47 3.10
N HIS A 118 -11.26 2.37 2.91
CA HIS A 118 -11.13 1.27 3.86
C HIS A 118 -10.05 1.50 4.94
N LYS A 119 -9.50 2.72 5.01
CA LYS A 119 -8.52 3.16 6.02
C LYS A 119 -7.27 2.27 6.09
N LYS A 120 -6.80 1.75 4.95
CA LYS A 120 -5.58 0.94 4.87
C LYS A 120 -4.31 1.80 4.84
N HIS A 121 -3.19 1.27 5.31
CA HIS A 121 -1.87 1.79 4.93
C HIS A 121 -1.62 1.45 3.47
N ILE A 122 -1.07 2.38 2.69
CA ILE A 122 -0.96 2.23 1.23
C ILE A 122 0.47 2.42 0.80
N PHE A 123 1.03 1.40 0.17
CA PHE A 123 2.23 1.49 -0.66
C PHE A 123 1.82 1.28 -2.11
N CYS A 124 2.24 2.16 -3.02
CA CYS A 124 1.94 2.04 -4.44
C CYS A 124 3.22 2.04 -5.27
N GLU A 125 3.32 1.09 -6.20
CA GLU A 125 4.39 1.10 -7.18
C GLU A 125 4.33 2.32 -8.10
N LYS A 126 5.51 2.70 -8.60
CA LYS A 126 5.66 3.87 -9.48
C LYS A 126 5.42 3.51 -10.95
N PRO A 127 4.95 4.47 -11.76
CA PRO A 127 4.34 5.74 -11.34
C PRO A 127 2.92 5.52 -10.77
N VAL A 128 2.44 6.48 -9.97
CA VAL A 128 1.07 6.44 -9.38
C VAL A 128 -0.01 6.53 -10.45
N ASP A 129 0.19 7.37 -11.46
CA ASP A 129 -0.66 7.44 -12.65
C ASP A 129 0.13 8.21 -13.73
N LEU A 130 -0.29 8.13 -14.98
CA LEU A 130 0.23 8.97 -16.07
C LEU A 130 -0.50 10.32 -16.15
N ASN A 131 -1.63 10.47 -15.45
CA ASN A 131 -2.42 11.69 -15.39
C ASN A 131 -2.33 12.35 -14.00
N LEU A 132 -1.80 13.58 -13.95
CA LEU A 132 -1.68 14.36 -12.71
C LEU A 132 -3.02 14.62 -12.01
N GLN A 133 -4.13 14.75 -12.74
CA GLN A 133 -5.45 14.91 -12.13
C GLN A 133 -5.87 13.66 -11.36
N ALA A 134 -5.56 12.47 -11.88
CA ALA A 134 -5.83 11.21 -11.18
C ALA A 134 -4.97 11.08 -9.92
N VAL A 135 -3.67 11.43 -10.01
CA VAL A 135 -2.76 11.49 -8.85
C VAL A 135 -3.30 12.44 -7.77
N ASN A 136 -3.75 13.63 -8.16
CA ASN A 136 -4.29 14.62 -7.21
C ASN A 136 -5.57 14.12 -6.51
N LYS A 137 -6.46 13.42 -7.23
CA LYS A 137 -7.65 12.79 -6.64
C LYS A 137 -7.26 11.71 -5.62
N ALA A 138 -6.30 10.86 -5.96
CA ALA A 138 -5.80 9.83 -5.04
C ALA A 138 -5.18 10.45 -3.79
N LEU A 139 -4.37 11.51 -3.94
CA LEU A 139 -3.77 12.23 -2.82
C LEU A 139 -4.82 12.87 -1.89
N GLN A 140 -5.89 13.45 -2.46
CA GLN A 140 -6.99 13.99 -1.68
C GLN A 140 -7.71 12.91 -0.86
N ALA A 141 -7.98 11.75 -1.46
CA ALA A 141 -8.61 10.63 -0.78
C ALA A 141 -7.77 10.14 0.42
N VAL A 142 -6.45 10.03 0.26
CA VAL A 142 -5.55 9.62 1.35
C VAL A 142 -5.47 10.67 2.45
N ARG A 143 -5.42 11.97 2.10
CA ARG A 143 -5.43 13.05 3.11
C ARG A 143 -6.72 13.06 3.93
N ALA A 144 -7.85 12.74 3.30
CA ALA A 144 -9.14 12.67 3.98
C ALA A 144 -9.26 11.46 4.93
N SER A 145 -8.49 10.38 4.72
CA SER A 145 -8.59 9.16 5.53
C SER A 145 -7.79 9.19 6.85
N LEU A 146 -7.04 10.28 7.12
CA LEU A 146 -6.17 10.45 8.30
C LEU A 146 -5.09 9.37 8.47
N PHE A 147 -4.72 8.66 7.40
CA PHE A 147 -3.77 7.55 7.41
C PHE A 147 -2.50 7.83 6.57
N THR A 148 -1.35 7.30 6.98
CA THR A 148 -0.03 7.63 6.42
C THR A 148 0.25 6.89 5.09
N THR A 149 0.77 7.62 4.10
CA THR A 149 1.38 7.10 2.84
C THR A 149 2.91 7.12 2.95
N PHE A 150 3.61 6.09 2.44
CA PHE A 150 5.05 6.11 2.14
C PHE A 150 5.31 5.52 0.75
#